data_AF-A0A969RN01-F1
#
_entry.id   AF-A0A969RN01-F1
#
_cell.length_a   1.000
_cell.length_b   1.000
_cell.length_c   1.000
_cell.angle_alpha   90.00
_cell.angle_beta   90.00
_cell.angle_gamma   90.00
#
_symmetry.space_group_name_H-M   'P 1'
#
loop_
_entity.id
_entity.type
_entity.pdbx_description
1 polymer ?
#
loop_
_entity_poly.entity_id
_entity_poly.type
_entity_poly.pdbx_seq_one_letter_code
_entity_poly.pdbx_strand_id
1 'polypeptide(L)'
;SDYPPYIALTPHPSLHLLTPRQAFFAPSVTVPIEQAIDQISAELICPYPPGIPVLFPGDIIVAEAIDYLQEVLAAGGTITGCSDPSLQTLKIVKG
;
A
#
# COMPACT_ATOMS: atom_id res chain seq x y z
N SER A 1 -12.21 -7.94 -18.62
CA SER A 1 -11.91 -7.93 -17.18
C SER A 1 -12.34 -6.57 -16.71
N ASP A 2 -13.28 -6.47 -15.78
CA ASP A 2 -13.76 -5.17 -15.27
C ASP A 2 -12.79 -4.53 -14.26
N TYR A 3 -11.66 -5.19 -13.97
CA TYR A 3 -10.59 -4.66 -13.15
C TYR A 3 -9.79 -3.59 -13.91
N PRO A 4 -9.36 -2.50 -13.24
CA PRO A 4 -8.51 -1.49 -13.86
C PRO A 4 -7.24 -2.15 -14.42
N PRO A 5 -6.77 -1.72 -15.60
CA PRO A 5 -5.56 -2.28 -16.18
C PRO A 5 -4.37 -1.99 -15.26
N TYR A 6 -3.63 -3.03 -14.88
CA TYR A 6 -2.39 -2.96 -14.09
C TYR A 6 -1.34 -1.98 -14.67
N ILE A 7 -1.50 -1.58 -15.94
CA ILE A 7 -0.64 -0.67 -16.71
C ILE A 7 -0.51 0.74 -16.08
N ALA A 8 -1.37 1.13 -15.14
CA ALA A 8 -1.19 2.39 -14.39
C ALA A 8 0.03 2.38 -13.44
N LEU A 9 0.54 1.19 -13.09
CA LEU A 9 1.78 1.02 -12.35
C LEU A 9 2.85 0.48 -13.31
N THR A 10 3.34 1.32 -14.24
CA THR A 10 4.80 1.33 -14.43
C THR A 10 5.41 1.26 -13.04
N PRO A 11 6.47 0.48 -12.77
CA PRO A 11 7.15 0.58 -11.50
C PRO A 11 7.58 2.04 -11.38
N HIS A 12 6.75 2.86 -10.73
CA HIS A 12 7.19 4.07 -10.13
C HIS A 12 8.30 3.55 -9.24
N PRO A 13 9.56 3.96 -9.44
CA PRO A 13 10.63 3.46 -8.60
C PRO A 13 10.16 3.69 -7.18
N SER A 14 9.77 2.61 -6.48
CA SER A 14 9.24 2.70 -5.14
C SER A 14 10.35 3.43 -4.40
N LEU A 15 10.05 4.63 -3.92
CA LEU A 15 11.03 5.40 -3.19
C LEU A 15 11.19 4.68 -1.84
N HIS A 16 12.07 3.68 -1.84
CA HIS A 16 12.44 2.93 -0.66
C HIS A 16 13.31 3.82 0.21
N LEU A 17 12.70 4.51 1.17
CA LEU A 17 13.45 5.28 2.17
C LEU A 17 14.12 4.34 3.18
N LEU A 18 13.55 3.16 3.38
CA LEU A 18 14.08 2.09 4.21
C LEU A 18 14.11 0.78 3.42
N THR A 19 15.06 -0.09 3.76
CA THR A 19 14.97 -1.49 3.32
C THR A 19 13.75 -2.16 3.96
N PRO A 20 13.15 -3.19 3.34
CA PRO A 20 12.01 -3.91 3.92
C PRO A 20 12.28 -4.43 5.33
N ARG A 21 13.52 -4.88 5.60
CA ARG A 21 13.93 -5.32 6.94
C ARG A 21 13.91 -4.18 7.95
N GLN A 22 14.41 -3.00 7.59
CA GLN A 22 14.41 -1.84 8.49
C GLN A 22 12.99 -1.39 8.79
N ALA A 23 12.14 -1.27 7.77
CA ALA A 23 10.74 -0.87 7.96
C ALA A 23 9.96 -1.89 8.80
N PHE A 24 10.19 -3.19 8.59
CA PHE A 24 9.52 -4.25 9.35
C PHE A 24 9.82 -4.21 10.86
N PHE A 25 11.05 -3.85 11.25
CA PHE A 25 11.44 -3.74 12.66
C PHE A 25 11.28 -2.34 13.23
N ALA A 26 10.90 -1.35 12.42
CA ALA A 26 10.72 0.01 12.90
C ALA A 26 9.47 0.10 13.79
N PRO A 27 9.48 0.97 14.82
CA PRO A 27 8.25 1.34 15.51
C PRO A 27 7.23 1.84 14.50
N SER A 28 5.96 1.50 14.68
CA SER A 28 4.90 1.81 13.72
C SER A 28 3.63 2.26 14.42
N VAL A 29 2.81 3.02 13.70
CA VAL A 29 1.53 3.55 14.17
C VAL A 29 0.47 3.36 13.08
N THR A 30 -0.75 3.03 13.49
CA THR A 30 -1.90 2.94 12.60
C THR A 30 -2.54 4.33 12.49
N VAL A 31 -2.74 4.80 11.27
CA VAL A 31 -3.35 6.11 10.97
C VAL A 31 -4.49 5.94 9.98
N PRO A 32 -5.47 6.86 9.94
CA PRO A 32 -6.43 6.95 8.84
C PRO A 32 -5.71 7.04 7.49
N ILE A 33 -6.28 6.46 6.43
CA ILE A 33 -5.63 6.38 5.12
C ILE A 33 -5.27 7.75 4.54
N GLU A 34 -6.07 8.78 4.85
CA GLU A 34 -5.84 10.16 4.41
C GLU A 34 -4.58 10.77 5.06
N GLN A 35 -4.16 10.25 6.21
CA GLN A 35 -2.94 10.67 6.92
C GLN A 35 -1.73 9.81 6.57
N ALA A 36 -1.93 8.72 5.80
CA ALA A 36 -0.86 7.81 5.42
C ALA A 36 -0.08 8.28 4.19
N ILE A 37 -0.65 9.15 3.36
CA ILE A 37 0.02 9.71 2.19
C ILE A 37 1.31 10.43 2.60
N ASP A 38 2.35 10.28 1.78
CA ASP A 38 3.72 10.77 2.00
C ASP A 38 4.44 10.17 3.22
N GLN A 39 3.85 9.19 3.90
CA GLN A 39 4.49 8.45 4.99
C GLN A 39 5.15 7.17 4.47
N ILE A 40 6.04 6.59 5.29
CA ILE A 40 6.69 5.31 4.98
C ILE A 40 5.77 4.17 5.43
N SER A 41 5.38 3.29 4.51
CA SER A 41 4.62 2.09 4.84
C SER A 41 5.40 1.16 5.78
N ALA A 42 4.73 0.63 6.79
CA ALA A 42 5.24 -0.43 7.65
C ALA A 42 4.67 -1.82 7.31
N GLU A 43 3.84 -1.92 6.27
CA GLU A 43 3.17 -3.16 5.88
C GLU A 43 3.18 -3.40 4.36
N LEU A 44 2.94 -4.65 3.98
CA LEU A 44 2.83 -5.04 2.57
C LEU A 44 1.36 -4.94 2.17
N ILE A 45 1.05 -4.37 1.00
CA ILE A 45 -0.34 -4.26 0.53
C ILE A 45 -0.45 -4.89 -0.86
N CYS A 46 -1.29 -5.91 -0.95
CA CYS A 46 -1.42 -6.74 -2.15
C CYS A 46 -2.89 -6.92 -2.55
N PRO A 47 -3.32 -6.30 -3.67
CA PRO A 47 -4.65 -6.51 -4.24
C PRO A 47 -4.75 -7.87 -4.95
N TYR A 48 -5.93 -8.49 -4.87
CA TYR A 48 -6.27 -9.67 -5.65
C TYR A 48 -7.66 -9.53 -6.31
N PRO A 49 -7.80 -9.91 -7.59
CA PRO A 49 -6.72 -10.23 -8.55
C PRO A 49 -5.91 -8.97 -8.93
N PRO A 50 -4.63 -9.09 -9.37
CA PRO A 50 -3.89 -10.31 -9.71
C PRO A 50 -3.08 -10.96 -8.56
N GLY A 51 -2.92 -10.31 -7.40
CA GLY A 51 -2.09 -10.83 -6.30
C GLY A 51 -0.63 -10.38 -6.34
N ILE A 52 -0.34 -9.22 -6.96
CA ILE A 52 0.99 -8.60 -6.97
C ILE A 52 1.00 -7.43 -5.98
N PRO A 53 1.96 -7.36 -5.03
CA PRO A 53 2.03 -6.25 -4.09
C PRO A 53 2.20 -4.89 -4.77
N VAL A 54 1.45 -3.90 -4.29
CA VAL A 54 1.52 -2.49 -4.71
C VAL A 54 2.42 -1.69 -3.78
N LEU A 55 2.39 -2.02 -2.48
CA LEU A 55 3.22 -1.39 -1.46
C LEU A 55 4.01 -2.45 -0.69
N PHE A 56 5.26 -2.14 -0.41
CA PHE A 56 6.16 -2.88 0.46
C PHE A 56 6.47 -2.06 1.72
N PRO A 57 6.83 -2.72 2.84
CA PRO A 57 7.41 -2.02 3.97
C PRO A 57 8.65 -1.23 3.53
N GLY A 58 8.70 0.07 3.85
CA GLY A 58 9.77 0.97 3.44
C GLY A 58 9.44 1.86 2.25
N ASP A 59 8.34 1.61 1.56
CA ASP A 59 7.83 2.46 0.48
C ASP A 59 7.24 3.76 1.02
N ILE A 60 7.42 4.85 0.30
CA ILE A 60 6.56 6.03 0.46
C ILE A 60 5.17 5.69 -0.09
N ILE A 61 4.14 5.92 0.72
CA ILE A 61 2.74 5.76 0.33
C ILE A 61 2.35 6.98 -0.51
N VAL A 62 2.19 6.78 -1.80
CA VAL A 62 1.73 7.82 -2.74
C VAL A 62 0.22 7.71 -3.00
N ALA A 63 -0.42 8.82 -3.34
CA ALA A 63 -1.88 8.87 -3.54
C ALA A 63 -2.33 7.91 -4.64
N GLU A 64 -1.58 7.79 -5.73
CA GLU A 64 -1.90 6.94 -6.87
C GLU A 64 -1.94 5.45 -6.49
N ALA A 65 -1.10 5.03 -5.54
CA ALA A 65 -1.13 3.66 -5.03
C ALA A 65 -2.42 3.41 -4.23
N ILE A 66 -2.87 4.39 -3.44
CA ILE A 66 -4.11 4.30 -2.68
C ILE A 66 -5.32 4.30 -3.62
N ASP A 67 -5.35 5.21 -4.59
CA ASP A 67 -6.43 5.31 -5.58
C ASP A 67 -6.61 3.97 -6.31
N TYR A 68 -5.52 3.37 -6.79
CA TYR A 68 -5.56 2.06 -7.43
C TYR A 68 -6.09 0.95 -6.51
N LEU A 69 -5.64 0.91 -5.25
CA LEU A 69 -6.11 -0.10 -4.29
C LEU A 69 -7.61 0.07 -3.97
N GLN A 70 -8.09 1.31 -3.89
CA GLN A 70 -9.51 1.62 -3.71
C GLN A 70 -10.34 1.26 -4.95
N GLU A 71 -9.83 1.49 -6.16
CA GLU A 71 -10.46 1.05 -7.41
C GLU A 71 -10.61 -0.47 -7.45
N VAL A 72 -9.59 -1.23 -7.01
CA VAL A 72 -9.67 -2.69 -6.93
C VAL A 72 -10.79 -3.12 -5.97
N LEU A 73 -10.90 -2.51 -4.79
CA LEU A 73 -11.98 -2.79 -3.85
C LEU A 73 -13.36 -2.46 -4.46
N ALA A 74 -13.48 -1.31 -5.12
CA ALA A 74 -14.72 -0.89 -5.78
C ALA A 74 -15.13 -1.85 -6.91
N ALA A 75 -14.16 -2.46 -7.60
CA ALA A 75 -14.37 -3.49 -8.63
C ALA A 75 -14.67 -4.89 -8.05
N GLY A 76 -14.74 -5.05 -6.73
CA GLY A 76 -15.03 -6.31 -6.04
C GLY A 76 -13.80 -7.20 -5.80
N GLY A 77 -12.59 -6.65 -5.97
CA GLY A 77 -11.35 -7.29 -5.55
C GLY A 77 -11.16 -7.26 -4.04
N THR A 78 -10.08 -7.88 -3.57
CA THR A 78 -9.72 -7.94 -2.15
C THR A 78 -8.31 -7.42 -1.92
N ILE A 79 -8.06 -6.95 -0.69
CA ILE A 79 -6.73 -6.51 -0.25
C ILE A 79 -6.20 -7.49 0.79
N THR A 80 -4.91 -7.80 0.71
CA THR A 80 -4.22 -8.72 1.62
C THR A 80 -2.84 -8.19 1.99
N GLY A 81 -2.24 -8.77 3.05
CA GLY A 81 -0.89 -8.44 3.52
C GLY A 81 -0.83 -7.28 4.51
N CYS A 82 -1.85 -6.45 4.57
CA CYS A 82 -1.99 -5.35 5.51
C CYS A 82 -2.87 -5.71 6.71
N SER A 83 -2.79 -4.88 7.75
CA SER A 83 -3.58 -5.01 8.98
C SER A 83 -5.07 -4.68 8.80
N ASP A 84 -5.41 -3.81 7.84
CA ASP A 84 -6.79 -3.43 7.51
C ASP A 84 -7.08 -3.61 6.00
N PRO A 85 -7.69 -4.75 5.62
CA PRO A 85 -8.09 -5.00 4.24
C PRO A 85 -9.14 -4.05 3.66
N SER A 86 -9.83 -3.28 4.51
CA SER A 86 -10.83 -2.30 4.05
C SER A 86 -10.23 -0.97 3.62
N LEU A 87 -8.92 -0.77 3.82
CA LEU A 87 -8.18 0.47 3.53
C LEU A 87 -8.77 1.71 4.21
N GLN A 88 -9.39 1.57 5.39
CA GLN A 88 -9.77 2.73 6.19
C GLN A 88 -8.57 3.26 6.98
N THR A 89 -7.66 2.36 7.36
CA THR A 89 -6.44 2.68 8.08
C THR A 89 -5.25 1.98 7.45
N LEU A 90 -4.06 2.56 7.64
CA LEU A 90 -2.79 1.97 7.24
C LEU A 90 -1.78 2.05 8.36
N LYS A 91 -0.83 1.11 8.36
CA LYS A 91 0.29 1.11 9.28
C LYS A 91 1.51 1.80 8.67
N ILE A 92 1.97 2.86 9.30
CA ILE A 92 3.15 3.63 8.88
C ILE A 92 4.31 3.44 9.87
N VAL A 93 5.54 3.63 9.39
CA VAL A 93 6.73 3.75 10.25
C VAL A 93 6.61 5.04 11.05
N LYS A 94 6.81 4.94 12.36
CA LYS A 94 6.83 6.09 13.26
C LYS A 94 8.14 6.86 13.03
N GLY A 95 8.02 8.14 12.68
CA GLY A 95 9.15 9.07 12.60
C GLY A 95 9.85 9.29 13.93
#